data_AF-A0A957YH75-F1
#
_entry.id   AF-A0A957YH75-F1
#
_cell.length_a   1.000
_cell.length_b   1.000
_cell.length_c   1.000
_cell.angle_alpha   90.00
_cell.angle_beta   90.00
_cell.angle_gamma   90.00
#
_symmetry.space_group_name_H-M   'P 1'
#
loop_
_entity.id
_entity.type
_entity.pdbx_description
1 polymer ?
#
loop_
_entity_poly.entity_id
_entity_poly.type
_entity_poly.pdbx_seq_one_letter_code
_entity_poly.pdbx_strand_id
1 'polypeptide(L)' 'MKILMIAPQPFFEPRGTPISAYQRLHGLSSLNYEVDLVTYHIGNDVKMQGLTIHRIPNVPFIKSIDIGPSWAK' A
#
# COMPACT_ATOMS: atom_id res chain seq x y z
N MET A 1 -1.27 18.90 -7.46
CA MET A 1 -0.05 18.14 -7.84
C MET A 1 -0.39 16.65 -7.78
N LYS A 2 0.14 15.85 -8.72
CA LYS A 2 -0.12 14.41 -8.80
C LYS A 2 1.12 13.63 -8.36
N ILE A 3 0.94 12.64 -7.49
CA ILE A 3 2.03 11.87 -6.87
C ILE A 3 1.77 10.38 -7.09
N LEU A 4 2.74 9.67 -7.66
CA LEU A 4 2.72 8.21 -7.73
C LEU A 4 3.54 7.64 -6.58
N MET A 5 2.91 6.88 -5.69
CA MET A 5 3.57 6.14 -4.62
C MET A 5 3.59 4.66 -4.94
N ILE A 6 4.77 4.05 -4.89
CA ILE A 6 4.93 2.60 -5.10
C ILE A 6 5.23 1.96 -3.73
N ALA A 7 4.38 1.03 -3.33
CA ALA A 7 4.50 0.27 -2.08
C ALA A 7 4.53 -1.24 -2.39
N PRO A 8 5.72 -1.84 -2.60
CA PRO A 8 5.88 -3.26 -2.89
C PRO A 8 5.71 -4.14 -1.64
N GLN A 9 4.68 -3.86 -0.86
CA GLN A 9 4.27 -4.60 0.33
C GLN A 9 2.74 -4.62 0.42
N PRO A 10 2.13 -5.58 1.13
CA PRO A 10 0.70 -5.53 1.42
C PRO A 10 0.32 -4.22 2.11
N PHE A 11 -0.67 -3.52 1.58
CA PHE A 11 -1.12 -2.25 2.13
C PHE A 11 -2.32 -2.46 3.07
N PHE A 12 -2.23 -1.87 4.27
CA PHE A 12 -3.28 -1.91 5.30
C PHE A 12 -3.57 -3.31 5.88
N GLU A 13 -2.52 -4.10 6.10
CA GLU A 13 -2.53 -5.16 7.11
C GLU A 13 -1.94 -4.61 8.42
N PRO A 14 -2.41 -5.06 9.61
CA PRO A 14 -1.90 -4.60 10.91
C PRO A 14 -0.46 -5.09 11.13
N ARG A 15 0.50 -4.45 10.46
CA ARG A 15 1.94 -4.68 10.53
C ARG A 15 2.66 -3.32 10.57
N GLY A 16 3.90 -3.26 11.03
CA GLY A 16 4.64 -1.99 11.23
C GLY A 16 4.83 -1.14 9.97
N THR A 17 5.34 -1.72 8.86
CA THR A 17 5.64 -0.99 7.62
C THR A 17 4.40 -0.40 6.90
N PRO A 18 3.25 -1.09 6.84
CA PRO A 18 1.99 -0.52 6.34
C PRO A 18 1.54 0.79 7.01
N ILE A 19 1.88 1.00 8.29
CA ILE A 19 1.50 2.22 9.03
C ILE A 19 2.25 3.45 8.49
N SER A 20 3.54 3.32 8.16
CA SER A 20 4.32 4.44 7.61
C SER A 20 3.79 4.89 6.24
N ALA A 21 3.41 3.92 5.39
CA ALA A 21 2.78 4.23 4.10
C ALA A 21 1.45 4.95 4.31
N TYR A 22 0.60 4.47 5.22
CA TYR A 22 -0.66 5.11 5.57
C TYR A 22 -0.47 6.55 6.05
N GLN A 23 0.45 6.79 6.99
CA GLN A 23 0.71 8.13 7.53
C GLN A 23 1.19 9.10 6.44
N ARG A 24 2.00 8.61 5.50
CA ARG A 24 2.48 9.41 4.37
C ARG A 24 1.35 9.78 3.42
N LEU A 25 0.48 8.82 3.07
CA LEU A 25 -0.71 9.08 2.25
C LEU A 25 -1.66 10.05 2.93
N HIS A 26 -1.89 9.89 4.24
CA HIS A 26 -2.72 10.79 5.02
C HIS A 26 -2.16 12.22 5.02
N GLY A 27 -0.85 12.39 5.20
CA GLY A 27 -0.20 13.70 5.12
C GLY A 27 -0.35 14.36 3.75
N LEU A 28 -0.16 13.60 2.67
CA LEU A 28 -0.34 14.10 1.29
C LEU A 28 -1.80 14.44 0.99
N SER A 29 -2.74 13.61 1.42
CA SER A 29 -4.17 13.83 1.30
C SER A 29 -4.61 15.09 2.06
N SER A 30 -4.08 15.30 3.27
CA SER A 30 -4.34 16.50 4.08
C SER A 30 -3.86 17.80 3.41
N LEU A 31 -2.88 17.71 2.51
CA LEU A 31 -2.40 18.82 1.69
C LEU A 31 -3.18 18.97 0.37
N ASN A 32 -4.29 18.26 0.19
CA ASN A 32 -5.11 18.20 -1.03
C ASN A 32 -4.33 17.78 -2.28
N TYR A 33 -3.33 16.90 -2.12
CA TYR A 33 -2.66 16.29 -3.26
C TYR A 33 -3.41 15.05 -3.76
N GLU A 34 -3.33 14.83 -5.08
CA GLU A 34 -3.79 13.61 -5.71
C GLU A 34 -2.66 12.58 -5.65
N VAL A 35 -2.94 11.41 -5.08
CA VAL A 35 -1.99 10.33 -4.89
C VAL A 35 -2.52 9.05 -5.50
N ASP A 36 -1.75 8.48 -6.42
CA ASP A 36 -1.94 7.13 -6.94
C ASP A 36 -1.01 6.19 -6.17
N LEU A 37 -1.57 5.24 -5.42
CA LEU A 37 -0.84 4.21 -4.71
C LEU A 37 -0.82 2.92 -5.54
N VAL A 38 0.35 2.44 -5.94
CA VAL A 38 0.52 1.11 -6.55
C VAL A 38 1.02 0.15 -5.50
N THR A 39 0.27 -0.93 -5.25
CA THR A 39 0.57 -1.90 -4.19
C THR A 39 0.21 -3.34 -4.59
N TYR A 40 0.57 -4.29 -3.73
CA TYR A 40 0.24 -5.70 -3.94
C TYR A 40 -1.26 -5.97 -3.85
N HIS A 41 -1.69 -7.10 -4.41
CA HIS A 41 -3.07 -7.55 -4.39
C HIS A 41 -3.59 -7.84 -2.97
N ILE A 42 -2.68 -8.00 -2.01
CA ILE A 42 -2.97 -8.34 -0.60
C ILE A 42 -3.13 -7.07 0.24
N GLY A 43 -4.11 -7.10 1.13
CA GLY A 43 -4.38 -6.05 2.10
C GLY A 43 -5.80 -5.48 1.98
N ASN A 44 -6.04 -4.34 2.59
CA ASN A 44 -7.36 -3.70 2.65
C ASN A 44 -7.34 -2.33 2.00
N ASP A 45 -8.47 -1.95 1.41
CA ASP A 45 -8.63 -0.62 0.83
C ASP A 45 -9.01 0.39 1.90
N VAL A 46 -8.41 1.57 1.80
CA VAL A 46 -8.72 2.71 2.66
C VAL A 46 -9.30 3.81 1.80
N LYS A 47 -10.39 4.42 2.27
CA LYS A 47 -10.95 5.63 1.65
C LYS A 47 -10.24 6.85 2.23
N MET A 48 -9.50 7.57 1.37
CA MET A 48 -8.93 8.88 1.68
C MET A 48 -9.22 9.84 0.52
N GLN A 49 -9.33 11.13 0.82
CA GLN A 49 -9.56 12.15 -0.20
C GLN A 49 -8.33 12.29 -1.11
N GLY A 50 -8.53 12.26 -2.42
CA GLY A 50 -7.43 12.36 -3.39
C GLY A 50 -6.56 11.11 -3.49
N LEU A 51 -6.93 9.99 -2.86
CA LEU A 51 -6.20 8.72 -2.96
C LEU A 51 -6.90 7.76 -3.93
N THR A 52 -6.14 7.25 -4.90
CA THR A 52 -6.54 6.14 -5.76
C THR A 52 -5.59 4.97 -5.51
N ILE A 53 -6.13 3.79 -5.21
CA ILE A 53 -5.33 2.58 -4.97
C ILE A 53 -5.40 1.68 -6.20
N HIS A 54 -4.23 1.39 -6.77
CA HIS A 54 -4.00 0.47 -7.87
C HIS A 54 -3.33 -0.79 -7.31
N ARG A 55 -4.07 -1.90 -7.32
CA ARG A 55 -3.52 -3.20 -6.94
C ARG A 55 -3.08 -3.95 -8.16
N ILE A 56 -1.94 -4.62 -8.06
CA ILE A 56 -1.55 -5.60 -9.08
C ILE A 56 -2.60 -6.71 -9.18
N PRO A 57 -2.67 -7.43 -10.32
CA PRO A 57 -3.54 -8.60 -10.44
C PRO A 57 -3.27 -9.63 -9.35
N ASN A 58 -4.32 -10.32 -8.92
CA ASN A 58 -4.23 -11.37 -7.92
C ASN A 58 -3.25 -12.46 -8.38
N VAL A 59 -2.22 -12.75 -7.57
CA VAL A 59 -1.26 -13.81 -7.86
C VAL A 59 -1.77 -15.12 -7.25
N PRO A 60 -2.04 -16.18 -8.04
CA PRO A 60 -2.52 -17.46 -7.52
C PRO A 60 -1.59 -17.99 -6.42
N PHE A 61 -2.17 -18.63 -5.41
CA PHE A 61 -1.49 -19.23 -4.26
C PHE A 61 -0.83 -18.27 -3.26
N ILE A 62 -0.70 -16.97 -3.56
CA ILE A 62 -0.15 -15.98 -2.62
C ILE A 62 -1.30 -15.27 -1.88
N LYS A 63 -1.64 -15.78 -0.70
CA LYS A 63 -2.71 -15.23 0.17
C LYS A 63 -2.18 -14.37 1.32
N SER A 64 -0.94 -14.59 1.73
CA SER A 64 -0.26 -13.83 2.77
C SER A 64 1.22 -13.72 2.41
N ILE A 65 1.82 -12.60 2.76
CA ILE A 65 3.28 -12.43 2.74
C ILE A 65 3.74 -12.46 4.19
N ASP A 66 4.54 -13.45 4.55
CA ASP A 66 5.03 -13.61 5.92
C ASP A 66 6.04 -12.50 6.25
N ILE A 67 5.98 -12.04 7.50
CA ILE A 67 6.97 -11.09 8.03
C ILE A 67 8.17 -11.93 8.47
N GLY A 68 9.28 -11.85 7.75
CA GLY A 68 10.47 -12.59 8.14
C GLY A 68 11.52 -12.70 7.04
N PRO A 69 12.67 -13.33 7.34
CA PRO A 69 13.63 -13.69 6.31
C PRO A 69 12.94 -14.59 5.28
N SER A 70 13.00 -14.18 4.01
CA SER A 70 12.66 -15.07 2.91
C SER A 70 13.68 -16.22 2.88
N TRP A 71 13.23 -17.43 2.56
CA TRP A 71 14.12 -18.56 2.25
C TRP A 71 15.12 -18.26 1.11
N ALA A 72 14.89 -17.20 0.35
CA ALA A 72 15.83 -16.71 -0.66
C ALA A 72 17.01 -15.89 -0.08
N LYS A 73 17.18 -15.86 1.25
CA LYS A 73 18.26 -15.14 1.92
C LYS A 73 19.04 -16.03 2.87
#